data_AF-A0A3L8C1H9-F1
#
_entry.id   AF-A0A3L8C1H9-F1
#
_cell.length_a   1.000
_cell.length_b   1.000
_cell.length_c   1.000
_cell.angle_alpha   90.00
_cell.angle_beta   90.00
_cell.angle_gamma   90.00
#
_symmetry.space_group_name_H-M   'P 1'
#
loop_
_entity.id
_entity.type
_entity.pdbx_description
1 polymer ?
#
loop_
_entity_poly.entity_id
_entity_poly.type
_entity_poly.pdbx_seq_one_letter_code
_entity_poly.pdbx_strand_id
1 'polypeptide(L)'
;MSKDRYRFTRSLQTIERRLAQKKPCDRDLSRLQEALEKSLLAVQERANNLPRWRYPESLPVSSRHEEIVKAIRENQVIIIAGETGSGKTTQIPKMCLEAGLGVTGYIGHTQPRRLAARTVAQRIADELETQLGDKVGYKIRFQDQVSERSHIKLMTDGMLLAEIAQDRFLNHYDAIIIDEAHERTLNIDFLLGFLKQLLPKRPDLKIIITSAT
;
A
#
# COMPACT_ATOMS: atom_id res chain seq x y z
N MET A 1 11.29 5.00 4.11
CA MET A 1 9.87 5.06 3.69
C MET A 1 9.77 5.28 2.18
N SER A 2 8.73 4.73 1.54
CA SER A 2 8.44 4.89 0.10
C SER A 2 8.32 6.36 -0.29
N LYS A 3 7.73 7.19 0.60
CA LYS A 3 7.59 8.64 0.38
C LYS A 3 8.89 9.41 0.27
N ASP A 4 9.99 8.88 0.83
CA ASP A 4 11.29 9.55 0.80
C ASP A 4 12.09 9.27 -0.48
N ARG A 5 11.74 8.20 -1.22
CA ARG A 5 12.55 7.68 -2.32
C ARG A 5 12.83 8.73 -3.39
N TYR A 6 11.81 9.46 -3.82
CA TYR A 6 11.97 10.50 -4.85
C TYR A 6 12.89 11.63 -4.37
N ARG A 7 12.67 12.11 -3.14
CA ARG A 7 13.48 13.17 -2.53
C ARG A 7 14.95 12.73 -2.42
N PHE A 8 15.20 11.52 -1.92
CA PHE A 8 16.56 10.99 -1.76
C PHE A 8 17.27 10.78 -3.09
N THR A 9 16.58 10.26 -4.10
CA THR A 9 17.13 10.10 -5.45
C THR A 9 17.55 11.46 -6.03
N ARG A 10 16.69 12.49 -5.88
CA ARG A 10 16.99 13.86 -6.34
C ARG A 10 18.17 14.49 -5.57
N SER A 11 18.22 14.30 -4.25
CA SER A 11 19.33 14.76 -3.43
C SER A 11 20.64 14.11 -3.85
N LEU A 12 20.65 12.79 -4.06
CA LEU A 12 21.82 12.04 -4.50
C LEU A 12 22.32 12.50 -5.87
N GLN A 13 21.44 12.60 -6.87
CA GLN A 13 21.79 13.12 -8.21
C GLN A 13 22.39 14.53 -8.15
N THR A 14 21.89 15.38 -7.25
CA THR A 14 22.41 16.74 -7.07
C THR A 14 23.82 16.71 -6.48
N ILE A 15 24.05 15.85 -5.49
CA ILE A 15 25.35 15.65 -4.85
C ILE A 15 26.36 15.09 -5.87
N GLU A 16 26.01 14.05 -6.61
CA GLU A 16 26.84 13.44 -7.66
C GLU A 16 27.28 14.49 -8.70
N ARG A 17 26.33 15.33 -9.16
CA ARG A 17 26.63 16.41 -10.09
C ARG A 17 27.60 17.45 -9.50
N ARG A 18 27.48 17.79 -8.21
CA ARG A 18 28.39 18.74 -7.54
C ARG A 18 29.78 18.15 -7.35
N LEU A 19 29.87 16.88 -6.96
CA LEU A 19 31.11 16.13 -6.85
C LEU A 19 31.86 16.10 -8.19
N ALA A 20 31.16 15.80 -9.29
CA ALA A 20 31.74 15.83 -10.64
C ALA A 20 32.30 17.22 -11.02
N GLN A 21 31.73 18.30 -10.47
CA GLN A 21 32.19 19.68 -10.67
C GLN A 21 33.25 20.12 -9.65
N LYS A 22 33.76 19.22 -8.79
CA LYS A 22 34.69 19.51 -7.69
C LYS A 22 34.18 20.60 -6.74
N LYS A 23 32.87 20.70 -6.56
CA LYS A 23 32.23 21.64 -5.62
C LYS A 23 32.06 20.98 -4.25
N PRO A 24 32.15 21.73 -3.15
CA PRO A 24 31.92 21.19 -1.81
C PRO A 24 30.47 20.70 -1.68
N CYS A 25 30.31 19.50 -1.12
CA CYS A 25 29.00 18.86 -0.93
C CYS A 25 28.83 18.21 0.46
N ASP A 26 29.78 18.40 1.38
CA ASP A 26 29.80 17.75 2.70
C ASP A 26 28.52 18.00 3.50
N ARG A 27 27.99 19.23 3.42
CA ARG A 27 26.74 19.61 4.07
C ARG A 27 25.53 18.90 3.47
N ASP A 28 25.49 18.74 2.15
CA ASP A 28 24.38 18.07 1.47
C ASP A 28 24.42 16.56 1.71
N LEU A 29 25.62 15.98 1.74
CA LEU A 29 25.87 14.59 2.14
C LEU A 29 25.42 14.33 3.58
N SER A 30 25.84 15.17 4.52
CA SER A 30 25.47 15.02 5.94
C SER A 30 23.96 15.09 6.14
N ARG A 31 23.28 16.05 5.49
CA ARG A 31 21.81 16.15 5.52
C ARG A 31 21.11 14.94 4.92
N LEU A 32 21.63 14.41 3.81
CA LEU A 32 21.06 13.21 3.18
C LEU A 32 21.25 11.99 4.08
N GLN A 33 22.42 11.85 4.70
CA GLN A 33 22.71 10.78 5.65
C GLN A 33 21.76 10.82 6.85
N GLU A 34 21.64 11.97 7.53
CA GLU A 34 20.70 12.14 8.66
C GLU A 34 19.25 11.82 8.26
N ALA A 35 18.83 12.25 7.07
CA ALA A 35 17.49 11.98 6.58
C ALA A 35 17.28 10.49 6.25
N LEU A 36 18.31 9.83 5.70
CA LEU A 36 18.29 8.41 5.40
C LEU A 36 18.22 7.58 6.68
N GLU A 37 19.03 7.89 7.69
CA GLU A 37 19.02 7.25 9.01
C GLU A 37 17.64 7.34 9.65
N LYS A 38 17.01 8.53 9.66
CA LYS A 38 15.64 8.71 10.15
C LYS A 38 14.63 7.85 9.37
N SER A 39 14.79 7.78 8.04
CA SER A 39 13.90 6.99 7.19
C SER A 39 14.06 5.49 7.40
N LEU A 40 15.28 5.02 7.68
CA LEU A 40 15.58 3.63 8.01
C LEU A 40 15.02 3.24 9.37
N LEU A 41 15.20 4.09 10.39
CA LEU A 41 14.62 3.89 11.72
C LEU A 41 13.10 3.77 11.65
N ALA A 42 12.43 4.66 10.91
CA ALA A 42 10.98 4.59 10.73
C ALA A 42 10.53 3.29 10.03
N VAL A 43 11.30 2.80 9.06
CA VAL A 43 11.03 1.52 8.39
C VAL A 43 11.22 0.34 9.35
N GLN A 44 12.27 0.37 10.17
CA GLN A 44 12.55 -0.67 11.15
C GLN A 44 11.49 -0.70 12.26
N GLU A 45 11.09 0.47 12.76
CA GLU A 45 9.98 0.59 13.71
C GLU A 45 8.68 0.01 13.13
N ARG A 46 8.36 0.32 11.88
CA ARG A 46 7.18 -0.25 11.20
C ARG A 46 7.31 -1.77 11.01
N ALA A 47 8.47 -2.27 10.62
CA ALA A 47 8.71 -3.70 10.46
C ALA A 47 8.53 -4.46 11.79
N ASN A 48 9.10 -3.93 12.87
CA ASN A 48 8.94 -4.49 14.23
C ASN A 48 7.50 -4.43 14.74
N ASN A 49 6.69 -3.54 14.17
CA ASN A 49 5.31 -3.29 14.52
C ASN A 49 4.30 -4.08 13.67
N LEU A 50 4.74 -4.94 12.76
CA LEU A 50 3.84 -5.76 11.96
C LEU A 50 2.95 -6.64 12.85
N PRO A 51 1.64 -6.70 12.59
CA PRO A 51 0.75 -7.60 13.31
C PRO A 51 1.08 -9.05 12.97
N ARG A 52 0.72 -9.99 13.85
CA ARG A 52 0.70 -11.40 13.48
C ARG A 52 -0.56 -11.68 12.68
N TRP A 53 -0.43 -12.41 11.58
CA TRP A 53 -1.58 -12.85 10.78
C TRP A 53 -1.75 -14.36 10.85
N ARG A 54 -2.99 -14.80 10.66
CA ARG A 54 -3.36 -16.20 10.44
C ARG A 54 -4.37 -16.26 9.30
N TYR A 55 -4.36 -17.39 8.60
CA TYR A 55 -5.28 -17.65 7.49
C TYR A 55 -6.28 -18.73 7.92
N PRO A 56 -7.59 -18.44 7.94
CA PRO A 56 -8.60 -19.45 8.25
C PRO A 56 -8.64 -20.53 7.17
N GLU A 57 -8.42 -21.79 7.54
CA GLU A 57 -8.44 -22.93 6.59
C GLU A 57 -9.79 -23.10 5.89
N SER A 58 -10.87 -22.62 6.50
CA SER A 58 -12.22 -22.66 5.94
C SER A 58 -12.42 -21.76 4.71
N LEU A 59 -11.52 -20.81 4.43
CA LEU A 59 -11.65 -19.88 3.32
C LEU A 59 -10.88 -20.39 2.08
N PRO A 60 -11.52 -20.49 0.90
CA PRO A 60 -10.86 -20.94 -0.32
C PRO A 60 -9.57 -20.20 -0.65
N VAL A 61 -9.55 -18.86 -0.49
CA VAL A 61 -8.36 -18.05 -0.80
C VAL A 61 -7.17 -18.39 0.11
N SER A 62 -7.43 -18.79 1.36
CA SER A 62 -6.40 -19.10 2.36
C SER A 62 -5.59 -20.35 1.98
N SER A 63 -6.24 -21.34 1.35
CA SER A 63 -5.55 -22.54 0.85
C SER A 63 -4.49 -22.24 -0.22
N ARG A 64 -4.60 -21.09 -0.89
CA ARG A 64 -3.68 -20.64 -1.96
C ARG A 64 -2.77 -19.50 -1.53
N HIS A 65 -2.65 -19.21 -0.23
CA HIS A 65 -1.89 -18.04 0.24
C HIS A 65 -0.44 -18.05 -0.25
N GLU A 66 0.26 -19.19 -0.24
CA GLU A 66 1.65 -19.28 -0.72
C GLU A 66 1.79 -18.90 -2.20
N GLU A 67 0.89 -19.42 -3.05
CA GLU A 67 0.84 -19.11 -4.49
C GLU A 67 0.60 -17.61 -4.70
N ILE A 68 -0.36 -17.04 -3.97
CA ILE A 68 -0.73 -15.62 -4.07
C ILE A 68 0.42 -14.72 -3.59
N VAL A 69 1.02 -15.02 -2.43
CA VAL A 69 2.15 -14.26 -1.87
C VAL A 69 3.34 -14.28 -2.83
N LYS A 70 3.64 -15.45 -3.42
CA LYS A 70 4.67 -15.57 -4.45
C LYS A 70 4.34 -14.69 -5.66
N ALA A 71 3.11 -14.76 -6.17
CA ALA A 71 2.68 -13.94 -7.29
C ALA A 71 2.79 -12.43 -7.00
N ILE A 72 2.43 -11.98 -5.79
CA ILE A 72 2.59 -10.58 -5.34
C ILE A 72 4.05 -10.15 -5.38
N ARG A 73 4.97 -11.00 -4.90
CA ARG A 73 6.41 -10.70 -4.90
C ARG A 73 6.97 -10.59 -6.31
N GLU A 74 6.64 -11.53 -7.17
CA GLU A 74 7.23 -11.68 -8.52
C GLU A 74 6.62 -10.72 -9.56
N ASN A 75 5.38 -10.28 -9.38
CA ASN A 75 4.68 -9.49 -10.38
C ASN A 75 4.34 -8.09 -9.87
N GLN A 76 4.42 -7.08 -10.72
CA GLN A 76 4.01 -5.71 -10.35
C GLN A 76 2.48 -5.59 -10.27
N VAL A 77 1.77 -6.29 -11.16
CA VAL A 77 0.31 -6.32 -11.22
C VAL A 77 -0.15 -7.76 -11.19
N ILE A 78 -1.13 -8.07 -10.34
CA ILE A 78 -1.81 -9.37 -10.32
C ILE A 78 -3.32 -9.18 -10.31
N ILE A 79 -4.02 -10.15 -10.89
CA ILE A 79 -5.48 -10.22 -10.86
C ILE A 79 -5.86 -11.50 -10.12
N ILE A 80 -6.70 -11.38 -9.09
CA ILE A 80 -7.19 -12.49 -8.30
C ILE A 80 -8.70 -12.57 -8.47
N ALA A 81 -9.15 -13.58 -9.23
CA ALA A 81 -10.56 -13.89 -9.42
C ALA A 81 -11.00 -15.01 -8.49
N GLY A 82 -12.24 -14.92 -7.99
CA GLY A 82 -12.88 -15.99 -7.22
C GLY A 82 -14.23 -15.55 -6.69
N GLU A 83 -15.12 -16.47 -6.38
CA GLU A 83 -16.51 -16.14 -5.99
C GLU A 83 -16.60 -15.27 -4.73
N THR A 84 -17.72 -14.56 -4.56
CA THR A 84 -18.03 -13.85 -3.32
C THR A 84 -18.03 -14.81 -2.14
N GLY A 85 -17.50 -14.39 -0.99
CA GLY A 85 -17.36 -15.26 0.18
C GLY A 85 -16.07 -16.10 0.22
N SER A 86 -15.28 -16.13 -0.85
CA SER A 86 -13.96 -16.83 -0.88
C SER A 86 -12.90 -16.26 0.08
N GLY A 87 -13.14 -15.09 0.67
CA GLY A 87 -12.24 -14.46 1.64
C GLY A 87 -11.27 -13.43 1.05
N LYS A 88 -11.31 -13.16 -0.26
CA LYS A 88 -10.39 -12.22 -0.96
C LYS A 88 -10.19 -10.90 -0.21
N THR A 89 -11.29 -10.20 0.05
CA THR A 89 -11.32 -8.88 0.68
C THR A 89 -10.63 -8.84 2.04
N THR A 90 -10.70 -9.89 2.85
CA THR A 90 -10.11 -9.87 4.21
C THR A 90 -8.73 -10.50 4.29
N GLN A 91 -8.40 -11.44 3.39
CA GLN A 91 -7.12 -12.17 3.48
C GLN A 91 -6.03 -11.60 2.57
N ILE A 92 -6.35 -11.06 1.40
CA ILE A 92 -5.36 -10.52 0.46
C ILE A 92 -4.54 -9.36 1.05
N PRO A 93 -5.11 -8.41 1.83
CA PRO A 93 -4.31 -7.40 2.52
C PRO A 93 -3.26 -8.01 3.47
N LYS A 94 -3.56 -9.13 4.13
CA LYS A 94 -2.61 -9.84 5.00
C LYS A 94 -1.52 -10.55 4.18
N MET A 95 -1.89 -11.16 3.05
CA MET A 95 -0.92 -11.73 2.09
C MET A 95 0.02 -10.65 1.53
N CYS A 96 -0.45 -9.41 1.38
CA CYS A 96 0.42 -8.28 1.05
C CYS A 96 1.43 -7.99 2.18
N LEU A 97 1.02 -8.04 3.45
CA LEU A 97 1.95 -7.91 4.59
C LEU A 97 3.00 -9.02 4.55
N GLU A 98 2.59 -10.27 4.32
CA GLU A 98 3.51 -11.40 4.18
C GLU A 98 4.48 -11.24 3.00
N ALA A 99 4.01 -10.64 1.90
CA ALA A 99 4.86 -10.30 0.76
C ALA A 99 5.88 -9.19 1.04
N GLY A 100 5.87 -8.58 2.24
CA GLY A 100 6.78 -7.51 2.66
C GLY A 100 6.26 -6.10 2.36
N LEU A 101 4.98 -5.96 2.01
CA LEU A 101 4.33 -4.68 1.72
C LEU A 101 3.73 -4.09 3.00
N GLY A 102 3.43 -2.79 3.00
CA GLY A 102 2.85 -2.12 4.16
C GLY A 102 3.91 -1.69 5.19
N VAL A 103 5.19 -1.91 4.92
CA VAL A 103 6.31 -1.54 5.81
C VAL A 103 6.88 -0.18 5.43
N THR A 104 7.18 0.03 4.15
CA THR A 104 7.75 1.30 3.68
C THR A 104 6.69 2.35 3.36
N GLY A 105 5.45 1.92 3.17
CA GLY A 105 4.24 2.71 2.94
C GLY A 105 3.00 1.94 3.39
N TYR A 106 1.82 2.38 2.97
CA TYR A 106 0.55 1.70 3.25
C TYR A 106 0.22 0.67 2.16
N ILE A 107 -0.57 -0.34 2.54
CA ILE A 107 -1.41 -1.12 1.63
C ILE A 107 -2.75 -0.39 1.55
N GLY A 108 -2.99 0.32 0.44
CA GLY A 108 -4.27 0.98 0.20
C GLY A 108 -5.25 -0.02 -0.37
N HIS A 109 -6.39 -0.24 0.28
CA HIS A 109 -7.39 -1.21 -0.16
C HIS A 109 -8.71 -0.49 -0.42
N THR A 110 -9.10 -0.41 -1.68
CA THR A 110 -10.30 0.32 -2.07
C THR A 110 -11.53 -0.56 -2.01
N GLN A 111 -12.66 0.05 -1.68
CA GLN A 111 -14.00 -0.54 -1.68
C GLN A 111 -14.97 0.44 -2.34
N PRO A 112 -15.94 -0.02 -3.14
CA PRO A 112 -16.87 0.89 -3.81
C PRO A 112 -17.80 1.62 -2.82
N ARG A 113 -18.07 1.00 -1.66
CA ARG A 113 -19.05 1.49 -0.67
C ARG A 113 -18.38 1.86 0.65
N ARG A 114 -18.81 3.00 1.23
CA ARG A 114 -18.27 3.50 2.53
C ARG A 114 -18.47 2.53 3.68
N LEU A 115 -19.67 1.94 3.79
CA LEU A 115 -19.97 0.98 4.85
C LEU A 115 -19.13 -0.30 4.70
N ALA A 116 -18.89 -0.74 3.46
CA ALA A 116 -18.01 -1.87 3.18
C ALA A 116 -16.57 -1.56 3.61
N ALA A 117 -16.01 -0.41 3.22
CA ALA A 117 -14.68 0.01 3.63
C ALA A 117 -14.49 -0.02 5.15
N ARG A 118 -15.43 0.54 5.92
CA ARG A 118 -15.38 0.54 7.39
C ARG A 118 -15.52 -0.86 7.98
N THR A 119 -16.49 -1.64 7.51
CA THR A 119 -16.80 -2.98 8.05
C THR A 119 -15.67 -3.97 7.75
N VAL A 120 -15.09 -3.89 6.56
CA VAL A 120 -13.91 -4.67 6.18
C VAL A 120 -12.70 -4.27 7.03
N ALA A 121 -12.48 -2.96 7.25
CA ALA A 121 -11.38 -2.50 8.10
C ALA A 121 -11.51 -3.05 9.53
N GLN A 122 -12.71 -2.96 10.11
CA GLN A 122 -12.98 -3.52 11.43
C GLN A 122 -12.72 -5.02 11.46
N ARG A 123 -13.24 -5.78 10.48
CA ARG A 123 -13.04 -7.22 10.41
C ARG A 123 -11.56 -7.61 10.28
N ILE A 124 -10.79 -6.91 9.46
CA ILE A 124 -9.35 -7.18 9.32
C ILE A 124 -8.63 -6.81 10.63
N ALA A 125 -9.04 -5.75 11.32
CA ALA A 125 -8.47 -5.38 12.63
C ALA A 125 -8.75 -6.47 13.69
N ASP A 126 -9.99 -6.99 13.74
CA ASP A 126 -10.38 -8.08 14.63
C ASP A 126 -9.58 -9.35 14.33
N GLU A 127 -9.46 -9.73 13.05
CA GLU A 127 -8.70 -10.91 12.62
C GLU A 127 -7.17 -10.77 12.82
N LEU A 128 -6.66 -9.55 13.01
CA LEU A 128 -5.25 -9.25 13.33
C LEU A 128 -5.05 -8.91 14.82
N GLU A 129 -6.10 -9.07 15.64
CA GLU A 129 -6.08 -8.80 17.08
C GLU A 129 -5.56 -7.39 17.42
N THR A 130 -5.96 -6.39 16.63
CA THR A 130 -5.54 -4.99 16.79
C THR A 130 -6.75 -4.07 16.89
N GLN A 131 -6.57 -2.93 17.57
CA GLN A 131 -7.57 -1.87 17.55
C GLN A 131 -7.63 -1.20 16.17
N LEU A 132 -8.84 -0.88 15.72
CA LEU A 132 -9.05 -0.09 14.51
C LEU A 132 -8.42 1.31 14.69
N GLY A 133 -7.58 1.69 13.73
CA GLY A 133 -6.76 2.90 13.75
C GLY A 133 -5.30 2.68 14.14
N ASP A 134 -4.94 1.53 14.73
CA ASP A 134 -3.53 1.15 14.95
C ASP A 134 -2.95 0.53 13.67
N LYS A 135 -2.95 -0.81 13.52
CA LYS A 135 -2.34 -1.49 12.35
C LYS A 135 -3.23 -1.48 11.11
N VAL A 136 -4.54 -1.38 11.31
CA VAL A 136 -5.55 -1.32 10.25
C VAL A 136 -6.37 -0.06 10.48
N GLY A 137 -6.51 0.77 9.45
CA GLY A 137 -7.31 1.99 9.52
C GLY A 137 -8.24 2.11 8.32
N TYR A 138 -9.13 3.09 8.36
CA TYR A 138 -9.95 3.44 7.21
C TYR A 138 -10.06 4.95 6.99
N LYS A 139 -10.25 5.33 5.73
CA LYS A 139 -10.48 6.70 5.31
C LYS A 139 -11.64 6.76 4.32
N ILE A 140 -12.73 7.36 4.75
CA ILE A 140 -13.92 7.61 3.93
C ILE A 140 -14.27 9.09 3.99
N ARG A 141 -15.21 9.54 3.15
CA ARG A 141 -15.61 10.95 3.18
C ARG A 141 -16.13 11.32 4.59
N PHE A 142 -15.55 12.37 5.16
CA PHE A 142 -15.83 12.91 6.50
C PHE A 142 -15.38 12.07 7.70
N GLN A 143 -14.71 10.94 7.50
CA GLN A 143 -14.17 10.13 8.60
C GLN A 143 -12.80 9.56 8.24
N ASP A 144 -11.81 9.81 9.10
CA ASP A 144 -10.44 9.31 8.94
C ASP A 144 -10.00 8.69 10.27
N GLN A 145 -9.70 7.40 10.24
CA GLN A 145 -9.18 6.62 11.38
C GLN A 145 -7.97 5.82 10.91
N VAL A 146 -6.97 6.54 10.39
CA VAL A 146 -5.67 6.00 9.97
C VAL A 146 -4.60 6.71 10.77
N SER A 147 -3.58 5.97 11.22
CA SER A 147 -2.41 6.54 11.88
C SER A 147 -1.13 6.21 11.11
N GLU A 148 -0.02 6.85 11.50
CA GLU A 148 1.31 6.50 10.97
C GLU A 148 1.76 5.08 11.37
N ARG A 149 1.06 4.42 12.30
CA ARG A 149 1.27 3.02 12.67
C ARG A 149 0.48 2.05 11.81
N SER A 150 -0.46 2.55 11.00
CA SER A 150 -1.25 1.71 10.12
C SER A 150 -0.40 1.13 9.00
N HIS A 151 -0.65 -0.13 8.70
CA HIS A 151 -0.07 -0.84 7.56
C HIS A 151 -1.12 -0.99 6.46
N ILE A 152 -2.36 -1.30 6.84
CA ILE A 152 -3.49 -1.46 5.93
C ILE A 152 -4.41 -0.25 6.08
N LYS A 153 -4.75 0.38 4.95
CA LYS A 153 -5.65 1.52 4.87
C LYS A 153 -6.81 1.20 3.93
N LEU A 154 -7.98 0.98 4.51
CA LEU A 154 -9.22 0.82 3.77
C LEU A 154 -9.74 2.18 3.34
N MET A 155 -10.24 2.31 2.12
CA MET A 155 -10.84 3.57 1.68
C MET A 155 -11.87 3.34 0.58
N THR A 156 -12.67 4.35 0.27
CA THR A 156 -13.46 4.28 -0.95
C THR A 156 -12.63 4.63 -2.18
N ASP A 157 -13.01 4.15 -3.36
CA ASP A 157 -12.36 4.49 -4.64
C ASP A 157 -12.21 6.01 -4.81
N GLY A 158 -13.28 6.76 -4.50
CA GLY A 158 -13.28 8.22 -4.57
C GLY A 158 -12.31 8.89 -3.59
N MET A 159 -11.98 8.26 -2.46
CA MET A 159 -10.96 8.78 -1.54
C MET A 159 -9.55 8.57 -2.10
N LEU A 160 -9.29 7.43 -2.76
CA LEU A 160 -8.01 7.23 -3.44
C LEU A 160 -7.84 8.21 -4.60
N LEU A 161 -8.89 8.45 -5.40
CA LEU A 161 -8.90 9.47 -6.45
C LEU A 161 -8.61 10.88 -5.91
N ALA A 162 -9.20 11.23 -4.76
CA ALA A 162 -8.92 12.50 -4.10
C ALA A 162 -7.46 12.61 -3.64
N GLU A 163 -6.86 11.52 -3.16
CA GLU A 163 -5.45 11.51 -2.77
C GLU A 163 -4.49 11.60 -3.96
N ILE A 164 -4.85 11.03 -5.11
CA ILE A 164 -4.07 11.17 -6.36
C ILE A 164 -3.90 12.64 -6.76
N ALA A 165 -4.88 13.50 -6.48
CA ALA A 165 -4.78 14.93 -6.75
C ALA A 165 -3.68 15.62 -5.92
N GLN A 166 -3.38 15.11 -4.72
CA GLN A 166 -2.36 15.65 -3.82
C GLN A 166 -1.01 14.93 -3.95
N ASP A 167 -1.05 13.61 -4.15
CA ASP A 167 0.11 12.73 -4.31
C ASP A 167 -0.02 11.94 -5.61
N ARG A 168 0.29 12.61 -6.72
CA ARG A 168 0.18 12.05 -8.08
C ARG A 168 1.03 10.79 -8.30
N PHE A 169 2.00 10.52 -7.44
CA PHE A 169 2.82 9.32 -7.54
C PHE A 169 2.43 8.25 -6.54
N LEU A 170 1.43 8.47 -5.68
CA LEU A 170 1.04 7.56 -4.60
C LEU A 170 2.24 7.12 -3.75
N ASN A 171 3.12 8.07 -3.44
CA ASN A 171 4.38 7.87 -2.72
C ASN A 171 4.20 7.26 -1.33
N HIS A 172 3.03 7.43 -0.73
CA HIS A 172 2.69 6.87 0.58
C HIS A 172 2.33 5.38 0.54
N TYR A 173 2.25 4.76 -0.64
CA TYR A 173 1.77 3.38 -0.81
C TYR A 173 2.86 2.46 -1.34
N ASP A 174 2.90 1.26 -0.73
CA ASP A 174 3.65 0.11 -1.25
C ASP A 174 2.78 -0.70 -2.21
N ALA A 175 1.47 -0.76 -1.92
CA ALA A 175 0.51 -1.48 -2.74
C ALA A 175 -0.85 -0.82 -2.77
N ILE A 176 -1.56 -0.99 -3.88
CA ILE A 176 -2.97 -0.65 -4.03
C ILE A 176 -3.74 -1.92 -4.41
N ILE A 177 -4.76 -2.24 -3.61
CA ILE A 177 -5.75 -3.27 -3.89
C ILE A 177 -7.00 -2.58 -4.41
N ILE A 178 -7.37 -2.85 -5.66
CA ILE A 178 -8.65 -2.44 -6.25
C ILE A 178 -9.62 -3.59 -6.08
N ASP A 179 -10.49 -3.50 -5.09
CA ASP A 179 -11.45 -4.56 -4.77
C ASP A 179 -12.77 -4.40 -5.49
N GLU A 180 -13.48 -5.53 -5.64
CA GLU A 180 -14.78 -5.59 -6.28
C GLU A 180 -14.76 -4.96 -7.69
N ALA A 181 -13.67 -5.19 -8.46
CA ALA A 181 -13.48 -4.58 -9.79
C ALA A 181 -14.60 -4.95 -10.79
N HIS A 182 -15.37 -5.98 -10.49
CA HIS A 182 -16.56 -6.40 -11.23
C HIS A 182 -17.77 -5.46 -11.06
N GLU A 183 -17.81 -4.59 -10.04
CA GLU A 183 -18.86 -3.56 -9.94
C GLU A 183 -18.76 -2.51 -11.07
N ARG A 184 -17.64 -2.48 -11.83
CA ARG A 184 -17.41 -1.62 -13.02
C ARG A 184 -17.87 -0.18 -12.81
N THR A 185 -17.53 0.39 -11.66
CA THR A 185 -17.86 1.79 -11.37
C THR A 185 -16.93 2.72 -12.14
N LEU A 186 -17.42 3.91 -12.50
CA LEU A 186 -16.62 4.93 -13.19
C LEU A 186 -15.33 5.28 -12.43
N ASN A 187 -15.38 5.26 -11.09
CA ASN A 187 -14.19 5.51 -10.26
C ASN A 187 -13.13 4.42 -10.42
N ILE A 188 -13.54 3.16 -10.51
CA ILE A 188 -12.63 2.03 -10.74
C ILE A 188 -11.97 2.18 -12.11
N ASP A 189 -12.74 2.51 -13.16
CA ASP A 189 -12.19 2.71 -14.51
C ASP A 189 -11.16 3.86 -14.54
N PHE A 190 -11.45 4.98 -13.88
CA PHE A 190 -10.49 6.08 -13.74
C PHE A 190 -9.24 5.67 -12.98
N LEU A 191 -9.38 4.93 -11.87
CA LEU A 191 -8.26 4.43 -11.10
C LEU A 191 -7.37 3.51 -11.94
N LEU A 192 -7.95 2.55 -12.65
CA LEU A 192 -7.20 1.62 -13.52
C LEU A 192 -6.50 2.36 -14.66
N GLY A 193 -7.18 3.31 -15.31
CA GLY A 193 -6.60 4.16 -16.35
C GLY A 193 -5.42 5.00 -15.84
N PHE A 194 -5.55 5.59 -14.65
CA PHE A 194 -4.49 6.34 -14.00
C PHE A 194 -3.31 5.44 -13.59
N LEU A 195 -3.58 4.32 -12.91
CA LEU A 195 -2.56 3.39 -12.43
C LEU A 195 -1.73 2.84 -13.59
N LYS A 196 -2.36 2.50 -14.73
CA LYS A 196 -1.65 2.07 -15.95
C LYS A 196 -0.60 3.09 -16.40
N GLN A 197 -0.88 4.39 -16.27
CA GLN A 197 0.09 5.45 -16.61
C GLN A 197 1.15 5.67 -15.52
N LEU A 198 0.83 5.36 -14.27
CA LEU A 198 1.73 5.53 -13.13
C LEU A 198 2.76 4.41 -13.04
N LEU A 199 2.40 3.16 -13.33
CA LEU A 199 3.25 1.98 -13.10
C LEU A 199 4.66 2.07 -13.72
N PRO A 200 4.86 2.59 -14.95
CA PRO A 200 6.20 2.78 -15.50
C PRO A 200 7.08 3.76 -14.70
N LYS A 201 6.46 4.67 -13.94
CA LYS A 201 7.15 5.67 -13.10
C LYS A 201 7.31 5.21 -11.64
N ARG A 202 6.56 4.19 -11.22
CA ARG A 202 6.59 3.58 -9.88
C ARG A 202 6.73 2.05 -10.02
N PRO A 203 7.88 1.54 -10.51
CA PRO A 203 8.11 0.10 -10.66
C PRO A 203 8.03 -0.67 -9.33
N ASP A 204 8.19 0.04 -8.21
CA ASP A 204 8.06 -0.48 -6.85
C ASP A 204 6.62 -0.62 -6.35
N LEU A 205 5.66 0.10 -6.93
CA LEU A 205 4.26 0.05 -6.50
C LEU A 205 3.62 -1.24 -7.02
N LYS A 206 3.06 -2.05 -6.10
CA LYS A 206 2.31 -3.27 -6.43
C LYS A 206 0.83 -2.99 -6.60
N ILE A 207 0.19 -3.58 -7.60
CA ILE A 207 -1.25 -3.47 -7.83
C ILE A 207 -1.88 -4.85 -7.77
N ILE A 208 -2.92 -4.98 -6.96
CA ILE A 208 -3.71 -6.19 -6.83
C ILE A 208 -5.13 -5.83 -7.24
N ILE A 209 -5.69 -6.54 -8.22
CA ILE A 209 -7.07 -6.35 -8.66
C ILE A 209 -7.85 -7.59 -8.26
N THR A 210 -8.93 -7.42 -7.51
CA THR A 210 -9.79 -8.53 -7.11
C THR A 210 -11.15 -8.43 -7.78
N SER A 211 -11.62 -9.58 -8.27
CA SER A 211 -12.89 -9.69 -9.01
C SER A 211 -13.66 -10.92 -8.55
N ALA A 212 -15.00 -10.83 -8.56
CA ALA A 212 -15.89 -11.96 -8.34
C ALA A 212 -16.33 -12.64 -9.65
N THR A 213 -15.97 -12.05 -10.79
CA THR A 213 -16.22 -12.54 -12.16
C THR A 213 -14.93 -12.82 -12.90
#